data_AF-A0A7J5Z4K4-F1
#
_entry.id   AF-A0A7J5Z4K4-F1
#
_cell.length_a   1.000
_cell.length_b   1.000
_cell.length_c   1.000
_cell.angle_alpha   90.00
_cell.angle_beta   90.00
_cell.angle_gamma   90.00
#
_symmetry.space_group_name_H-M   'P 1'
#
loop_
_entity.id
_entity.type
_entity.pdbx_description
1 polymer ?
#
loop_
_entity_poly.entity_id
_entity_poly.type
_entity_poly.pdbx_seq_one_letter_code
_entity_poly.pdbx_strand_id
1 'polypeptide(L)'
;MTPESRTITLKRLCPTCWSSRHDALVALRHRYGDIIKALVKISLTSDKKDERNEASALKNAISKFRFLFLVNMQTKILESINCASQLLQAKDADILKASTLLQNAISVLVEYRGQFDEAKSATLALATKWGNSRLTDAESNFRVTVFNACLDIIIQQLSQRFTSLNATVNMFEAIHPNTLLQVKDEDLHQAAQRLIEHYSWDIAASFPGQLLSFRT
;
A
#
# COMPACT_ATOMS: atom_id res chain seq x y z
N MET A 1 19.86 5.60 26.80
CA MET A 1 20.13 5.94 25.40
C MET A 1 18.81 6.29 24.75
N THR A 2 18.56 7.57 24.54
CA THR A 2 17.37 8.05 23.82
C THR A 2 17.47 7.60 22.36
N PRO A 3 16.39 7.12 21.73
CA PRO A 3 16.44 6.79 20.32
C PRO A 3 16.64 8.10 19.57
N GLU A 4 17.75 8.21 18.83
CA GLU A 4 17.97 9.28 17.87
C GLU A 4 16.70 9.42 17.02
N SER A 5 16.04 10.57 17.10
CA SER A 5 14.92 10.85 16.21
C SER A 5 15.47 10.81 14.80
N ARG A 6 15.20 9.73 14.05
CA ARG A 6 15.61 9.60 12.65
C ARG A 6 15.18 10.86 11.93
N THR A 7 16.14 11.68 11.53
CA THR A 7 15.84 12.93 10.80
C THR A 7 15.29 12.53 9.45
N ILE A 8 13.99 12.76 9.23
CA ILE A 8 13.35 12.42 7.96
C ILE A 8 13.80 13.43 6.90
N THR A 9 14.56 12.96 5.91
CA THR A 9 15.04 13.75 4.78
C THR A 9 14.25 13.45 3.51
N LEU A 10 14.18 14.41 2.60
CA LEU A 10 13.63 14.17 1.26
C LEU A 10 14.42 13.07 0.57
N LYS A 11 13.69 12.17 -0.09
CA LYS A 11 14.28 11.07 -0.85
C LYS A 11 14.11 11.33 -2.34
N ARG A 12 15.08 10.90 -3.14
CA ARG A 12 14.93 10.85 -4.58
C ARG A 12 13.80 9.89 -4.92
N LEU A 13 12.88 10.32 -5.79
CA LEU A 13 11.83 9.46 -6.29
C LEU A 13 12.44 8.34 -7.14
N CYS A 14 12.16 7.09 -6.77
CA CYS A 14 12.53 5.93 -7.58
C CYS A 14 11.33 5.48 -8.42
N PRO A 15 11.40 5.51 -9.75
CA PRO A 15 10.28 5.09 -10.60
C PRO A 15 9.93 3.60 -10.45
N THR A 16 10.89 2.74 -10.12
CA THR A 16 10.72 1.28 -10.19
C THR A 16 10.44 0.62 -8.84
N CYS A 17 10.67 1.31 -7.72
CA CYS A 17 10.60 0.72 -6.38
C CYS A 17 9.48 1.35 -5.53
N TRP A 18 8.44 0.57 -5.22
CA TRP A 18 7.25 1.05 -4.49
C TRP A 18 7.55 1.47 -3.05
N SER A 19 8.43 0.75 -2.35
CA SER A 19 8.87 1.12 -1.00
C SER A 19 9.63 2.45 -1.00
N SER A 20 10.50 2.67 -1.99
CA SER A 20 11.19 3.95 -2.16
C SER A 20 10.21 5.11 -2.46
N ARG A 21 9.15 4.86 -3.24
CA ARG A 21 8.09 5.85 -3.48
C ARG A 21 7.30 6.15 -2.20
N HIS A 22 6.94 5.12 -1.43
CA HIS A 22 6.27 5.27 -0.15
C HIS A 22 7.10 6.14 0.79
N ASP A 23 8.39 5.83 0.93
CA ASP A 23 9.31 6.61 1.75
C ASP A 23 9.45 8.07 1.29
N ALA A 24 9.48 8.32 -0.02
CA ALA A 24 9.53 9.67 -0.57
C ALA A 24 8.27 10.47 -0.26
N LEU A 25 7.08 9.84 -0.31
CA LEU A 25 5.81 10.47 0.06
C LEU A 25 5.74 10.76 1.57
N VAL A 26 6.18 9.82 2.41
CA VAL A 26 6.28 10.02 3.86
C VAL A 26 7.19 11.20 4.17
N ALA A 27 8.36 11.26 3.54
CA ALA A 27 9.30 12.38 3.70
C ALA A 27 8.71 13.71 3.21
N LEU A 28 8.05 13.72 2.06
CA LEU A 28 7.37 14.90 1.51
C LEU A 28 6.31 15.41 2.48
N ARG A 29 5.45 14.54 3.00
CA ARG A 29 4.38 14.89 3.95
C ARG A 29 4.96 15.43 5.25
N HIS A 30 6.02 14.82 5.76
CA HIS A 30 6.68 15.24 6.99
C HIS A 30 7.37 16.59 6.85
N ARG A 31 8.02 16.85 5.71
CA ARG A 31 8.82 18.06 5.46
C ARG A 31 8.09 19.14 4.67
N TYR A 32 6.79 18.99 4.39
CA TYR A 32 6.04 19.92 3.54
C TYR A 32 6.19 21.39 3.95
N GLY A 33 6.06 21.68 5.25
CA GLY A 33 6.23 23.05 5.77
C GLY A 33 7.63 23.62 5.53
N ASP A 34 8.67 22.80 5.69
CA ASP A 34 10.05 23.20 5.43
C ASP A 34 10.31 23.42 3.94
N ILE A 35 9.71 22.60 3.08
CA ILE A 35 9.79 22.73 1.63
C ILE A 35 9.18 24.06 1.19
N ILE A 36 7.98 24.39 1.69
CA ILE A 36 7.33 25.68 1.37
C ILE A 36 8.20 26.84 1.85
N LYS A 37 8.74 26.80 3.07
CA LYS A 37 9.64 27.84 3.59
C LYS A 37 10.89 27.99 2.72
N ALA A 38 11.50 26.88 2.30
CA ALA A 38 12.68 26.88 1.44
C ALA A 38 12.37 27.47 0.06
N LEU A 39 11.26 27.07 -0.57
CA LEU A 39 10.83 27.61 -1.87
C LEU A 39 10.51 29.11 -1.79
N VAL A 40 9.83 29.55 -0.71
CA VAL A 40 9.59 30.98 -0.47
C VAL A 40 10.90 31.73 -0.31
N LYS A 41 11.84 31.23 0.50
CA LYS A 41 13.16 31.84 0.67
C LYS A 41 13.88 32.00 -0.67
N ILE A 42 14.00 30.94 -1.47
CA ILE A 42 14.65 30.98 -2.79
C ILE A 42 13.96 31.99 -3.70
N SER A 43 12.61 32.01 -3.72
CA SER A 43 11.84 32.94 -4.56
C SER A 43 12.06 34.41 -4.21
N LEU A 44 12.45 34.72 -2.97
CA LEU A 44 12.65 36.08 -2.48
C LEU A 44 14.13 36.52 -2.46
N THR A 45 15.06 35.59 -2.25
CA THR A 45 16.47 35.92 -1.97
C THR A 45 17.47 35.47 -3.03
N SER A 46 17.07 34.68 -4.04
CA SER A 46 18.02 34.28 -5.09
C SER A 46 18.32 35.45 -6.03
N ASP A 47 19.60 35.62 -6.38
CA ASP A 47 20.05 36.62 -7.36
C ASP A 47 19.65 36.24 -8.79
N LYS A 48 19.48 34.93 -9.07
CA LYS A 48 19.13 34.44 -10.41
C LYS A 48 17.63 34.44 -10.61
N LYS A 49 17.19 35.13 -11.67
CA LYS A 49 15.77 35.22 -12.04
C LYS A 49 15.13 33.84 -12.26
N ASP A 50 15.86 32.91 -12.88
CA ASP A 50 15.34 31.58 -13.20
C ASP A 50 15.09 30.76 -11.93
N GLU A 51 16.00 30.79 -10.96
CA GLU A 51 15.82 30.12 -9.66
C GLU A 51 14.61 30.67 -8.89
N ARG A 52 14.39 32.00 -8.94
CA ARG A 52 13.21 32.62 -8.32
C ARG A 52 11.90 32.17 -8.99
N ASN A 53 11.88 32.15 -10.32
CA ASN A 53 10.72 31.74 -11.10
C ASN A 53 10.39 30.26 -10.87
N GLU A 54 11.40 29.39 -10.90
CA GLU A 54 11.24 27.96 -10.66
C GLU A 54 10.74 27.68 -9.23
N ALA A 55 11.32 28.33 -8.22
CA ALA A 55 10.87 28.17 -6.84
C ALA A 55 9.41 28.61 -6.65
N SER A 56 9.02 29.72 -7.26
CA SER A 56 7.62 30.21 -7.26
C SER A 56 6.68 29.23 -7.97
N ALA A 57 7.08 28.73 -9.14
CA ALA A 57 6.31 27.75 -9.90
C ALA A 57 6.12 26.44 -9.12
N LEU A 58 7.17 25.90 -8.50
CA LEU A 58 7.13 24.70 -7.66
C LEU A 58 6.24 24.90 -6.44
N LYS A 59 6.39 26.02 -5.72
CA LYS A 59 5.53 26.37 -4.57
C LYS A 59 4.06 26.34 -4.98
N ASN A 60 3.74 26.97 -6.10
CA ASN A 60 2.37 27.01 -6.62
C ASN A 60 1.89 25.62 -7.04
N ALA A 61 2.72 24.80 -7.68
CA ALA A 61 2.37 23.45 -8.11
C ALA A 61 2.05 22.52 -6.93
N ILE A 62 2.92 22.47 -5.91
CA ILE A 62 2.73 21.58 -4.75
C ILE A 62 1.61 22.05 -3.82
N SER A 63 1.20 23.32 -3.93
CA SER A 63 0.08 23.89 -3.19
C SER A 63 -1.27 23.69 -3.88
N LYS A 64 -1.34 23.06 -5.05
CA LYS A 64 -2.64 22.81 -5.72
C LYS A 64 -3.36 21.64 -5.08
N PHE A 65 -4.69 21.72 -4.97
CA PHE A 65 -5.55 20.63 -4.47
C PHE A 65 -5.21 19.29 -5.13
N ARG A 66 -5.12 19.28 -6.46
CA ARG A 66 -4.77 18.09 -7.25
C ARG A 66 -3.47 17.43 -6.78
N PHE A 67 -2.43 18.19 -6.49
CA PHE A 67 -1.16 17.63 -5.99
C PHE A 67 -1.33 17.03 -4.60
N LEU A 68 -1.95 17.77 -3.69
CA LEU A 68 -2.18 17.34 -2.32
C LEU A 68 -3.04 16.08 -2.24
N PHE A 69 -4.09 16.03 -3.06
CA PHE A 69 -4.96 14.85 -3.15
C PHE A 69 -4.18 13.65 -3.67
N LEU A 70 -3.41 13.80 -4.76
CA LEU A 70 -2.61 12.70 -5.29
C LEU A 70 -1.58 12.19 -4.27
N VAL A 71 -0.95 13.08 -3.51
CA VAL A 71 -0.06 12.70 -2.40
C VAL A 71 -0.84 11.91 -1.35
N ASN A 72 -2.01 12.39 -0.93
CA ASN A 72 -2.82 11.71 0.08
C ASN A 72 -3.26 10.31 -0.37
N MET A 73 -3.82 10.22 -1.57
CA MET A 73 -4.27 8.99 -2.20
C MET A 73 -3.13 7.99 -2.40
N GLN A 74 -2.00 8.41 -2.99
CA GLN A 74 -0.86 7.53 -3.22
C GLN A 74 -0.24 7.04 -1.90
N THR A 75 -0.24 7.88 -0.87
CA THR A 75 0.23 7.47 0.46
C THR A 75 -0.62 6.33 1.00
N LYS A 76 -1.95 6.48 0.99
CA LYS A 76 -2.88 5.44 1.47
C LYS A 76 -2.71 4.13 0.68
N ILE A 77 -2.64 4.23 -0.65
CA ILE A 77 -2.45 3.06 -1.52
C ILE A 77 -1.16 2.33 -1.18
N LEU A 78 -0.03 3.04 -1.14
CA LEU A 78 1.27 2.43 -0.92
C LEU A 78 1.41 1.89 0.51
N GLU A 79 0.87 2.57 1.51
CA GLU A 79 0.81 2.07 2.90
C GLU A 79 0.09 0.73 2.98
N SER A 80 -1.06 0.61 2.31
CA SER A 80 -1.88 -0.61 2.29
C SER A 80 -1.09 -1.81 1.76
N ILE A 81 -0.27 -1.58 0.73
CA ILE A 81 0.45 -2.64 0.02
C ILE A 81 1.84 -2.91 0.65
N ASN A 82 2.43 -1.90 1.29
CA ASN A 82 3.80 -1.97 1.78
C ASN A 82 3.99 -3.06 2.84
N CYS A 83 3.02 -3.28 3.72
CA CYS A 83 3.10 -4.33 4.75
C CYS A 83 3.28 -5.74 4.15
N ALA A 84 2.43 -6.10 3.18
CA ALA A 84 2.55 -7.37 2.47
C ALA A 84 3.84 -7.45 1.65
N SER A 85 4.22 -6.35 1.00
CA SER A 85 5.46 -6.25 0.22
C SER A 85 6.71 -6.50 1.07
N GLN A 86 6.76 -5.95 2.29
CA GLN A 86 7.86 -6.17 3.22
C GLN A 86 7.92 -7.61 3.72
N LEU A 87 6.77 -8.22 4.04
CA LEU A 87 6.71 -9.61 4.48
C LEU A 87 7.20 -10.57 3.39
N LEU A 88 6.77 -10.36 2.14
CA LEU A 88 7.21 -11.18 0.99
C LEU A 88 8.71 -11.07 0.68
N GLN A 89 9.38 -10.04 1.18
CA GLN A 89 10.82 -9.83 1.01
C GLN A 89 11.63 -10.32 2.20
N ALA A 90 10.99 -10.79 3.27
CA ALA A 90 11.68 -11.37 4.42
C ALA A 90 12.31 -12.73 4.04
N LYS A 91 13.43 -13.08 4.69
CA LYS A 91 14.13 -14.36 4.42
C LYS A 91 13.31 -15.57 4.87
N ASP A 92 12.48 -15.36 5.88
CA ASP A 92 11.58 -16.30 6.54
C ASP A 92 10.11 -15.97 6.20
N ALA A 93 9.84 -15.62 4.95
CA ALA A 93 8.52 -15.20 4.50
C ALA A 93 7.46 -16.30 4.72
N ASP A 94 6.49 -16.02 5.58
CA ASP A 94 5.26 -16.80 5.71
C ASP A 94 4.31 -16.42 4.56
N ILE A 95 4.22 -17.33 3.58
CA ILE A 95 3.42 -17.15 2.37
C ILE A 95 1.92 -17.10 2.67
N LEU A 96 1.42 -17.86 3.66
CA LEU A 96 0.01 -17.80 4.05
C LEU A 96 -0.30 -16.42 4.63
N LYS A 97 0.51 -15.97 5.58
CA LYS A 97 0.37 -14.64 6.19
C LYS A 97 0.50 -13.52 5.16
N ALA A 98 1.40 -13.66 4.18
CA ALA A 98 1.52 -12.71 3.08
C ALA A 98 0.26 -12.68 2.21
N SER A 99 -0.34 -13.83 1.90
CA SER A 99 -1.62 -13.92 1.18
C SER A 99 -2.74 -13.21 1.94
N THR A 100 -2.85 -13.44 3.26
CA THR A 100 -3.83 -12.76 4.12
C THR A 100 -3.62 -11.25 4.12
N LEU A 101 -2.38 -10.77 4.26
CA LEU A 101 -2.09 -9.33 4.23
C LEU A 101 -2.42 -8.70 2.87
N LEU A 102 -2.18 -9.41 1.76
CA LEU A 102 -2.54 -8.94 0.43
C LEU A 102 -4.06 -8.87 0.24
N GLN A 103 -4.79 -9.88 0.71
CA GLN A 103 -6.24 -9.88 0.66
C GLN A 103 -6.81 -8.71 1.48
N ASN A 104 -6.25 -8.47 2.66
CA ASN A 104 -6.60 -7.31 3.49
C ASN A 104 -6.28 -5.99 2.78
N ALA A 105 -5.12 -5.87 2.14
CA ALA A 105 -4.76 -4.69 1.36
C ALA A 105 -5.73 -4.43 0.21
N ILE A 106 -6.14 -5.47 -0.52
CA ILE A 106 -7.15 -5.37 -1.59
C ILE A 106 -8.49 -4.92 -1.00
N SER A 107 -8.95 -5.52 0.10
CA SER A 107 -10.19 -5.12 0.77
C SER A 107 -10.17 -3.65 1.21
N VAL A 108 -9.06 -3.18 1.80
CA VAL A 108 -8.86 -1.77 2.17
C VAL A 108 -8.94 -0.85 0.95
N LEU A 109 -8.37 -1.26 -0.20
CA LEU A 109 -8.43 -0.46 -1.43
C LEU A 109 -9.82 -0.42 -2.04
N VAL A 110 -10.57 -1.53 -1.99
CA VAL A 110 -11.98 -1.61 -2.43
C VAL A 110 -12.86 -0.71 -1.56
N GLU A 111 -12.68 -0.74 -0.24
CA GLU A 111 -13.39 0.17 0.67
C GLU A 111 -13.02 1.63 0.40
N TYR A 112 -11.72 1.92 0.27
CA TYR A 112 -11.22 3.26 0.00
C TYR A 112 -11.76 3.83 -1.32
N ARG A 113 -12.00 2.99 -2.33
CA ARG A 113 -12.65 3.39 -3.59
C ARG A 113 -14.06 3.96 -3.38
N GLY A 114 -14.78 3.50 -2.35
CA GLY A 114 -16.06 4.06 -1.95
C GLY A 114 -15.97 5.41 -1.22
N GLN A 115 -14.78 5.76 -0.72
CA GLN A 115 -14.55 6.84 0.25
C GLN A 115 -13.93 8.10 -0.38
N PHE A 116 -14.45 8.54 -1.53
CA PHE A 116 -13.93 9.72 -2.21
C PHE A 116 -14.09 11.00 -1.37
N ASP A 117 -15.23 11.17 -0.74
CA ASP A 117 -15.56 12.38 0.03
C ASP A 117 -14.69 12.48 1.30
N GLU A 118 -14.40 11.35 1.94
CA GLU A 118 -13.45 11.24 3.05
C GLU A 118 -12.02 11.53 2.59
N ALA A 119 -11.60 10.99 1.44
CA ALA A 119 -10.29 11.28 0.86
C ALA A 119 -10.11 12.78 0.54
N LYS A 120 -11.17 13.41 0.03
CA LYS A 120 -11.23 14.85 -0.22
C LYS A 120 -11.18 15.65 1.07
N SER A 121 -12.00 15.29 2.06
CA SER A 121 -12.01 15.94 3.39
C SER A 121 -10.64 15.86 4.07
N ALA A 122 -10.00 14.69 4.06
CA ALA A 122 -8.65 14.51 4.57
C ALA A 122 -7.62 15.38 3.84
N THR A 123 -7.77 15.57 2.53
CA THR A 123 -6.91 16.46 1.73
C THR A 123 -7.09 17.93 2.13
N LEU A 124 -8.33 18.39 2.35
CA LEU A 124 -8.62 19.75 2.80
C LEU A 124 -8.10 20.00 4.22
N ALA A 125 -8.20 19.00 5.10
CA ALA A 125 -7.62 19.05 6.44
C ALA A 125 -6.09 19.14 6.40
N LEU A 126 -5.43 18.34 5.54
CA LEU A 126 -3.98 18.41 5.30
C LEU A 126 -3.56 19.77 4.76
N ALA A 127 -4.33 20.33 3.82
CA ALA A 127 -4.06 21.64 3.26
C ALA A 127 -4.16 22.76 4.31
N THR A 128 -5.19 22.70 5.16
CA THR A 128 -5.36 23.63 6.29
C THR A 128 -4.17 23.53 7.25
N LYS A 129 -3.76 22.31 7.62
CA LYS A 129 -2.57 22.05 8.43
C LYS A 129 -1.30 22.64 7.81
N TRP A 130 -1.24 22.68 6.48
CA TRP A 130 -0.13 23.21 5.72
C TRP A 130 -0.24 24.70 5.36
N GLY A 131 -1.21 25.42 5.94
CA GLY A 131 -1.38 26.86 5.76
C GLY A 131 -1.98 27.26 4.42
N ASN A 132 -2.65 26.33 3.74
CA ASN A 132 -3.24 26.53 2.41
C ASN A 132 -4.77 26.53 2.48
N SER A 133 -5.32 27.63 2.99
CA SER A 133 -6.75 27.79 3.31
C SER A 133 -7.64 28.15 2.11
N ARG A 134 -7.07 28.39 0.93
CA ARG A 134 -7.79 28.88 -0.27
C ARG A 134 -7.86 27.84 -1.39
N LEU A 135 -7.93 26.55 -1.06
CA LEU A 135 -8.11 25.52 -2.07
C LEU A 135 -9.52 25.59 -2.64
N THR A 136 -9.63 26.05 -3.88
CA THR A 136 -10.88 25.98 -4.65
C THR A 136 -11.03 24.57 -5.21
N ASP A 137 -12.11 23.92 -4.80
CA ASP A 137 -12.54 22.64 -5.31
C ASP A 137 -12.91 22.76 -6.79
N ALA A 138 -12.19 22.03 -7.63
CA ALA A 138 -12.59 21.82 -9.01
C ALA A 138 -12.01 20.48 -9.44
N GLU A 139 -12.90 19.51 -9.63
CA GLU A 139 -12.97 18.61 -10.78
C GLU A 139 -14.01 17.53 -10.43
N SER A 140 -15.28 17.76 -10.76
CA SER A 140 -16.32 16.71 -10.73
C SER A 140 -15.88 15.44 -11.47
N ASN A 141 -15.00 15.60 -12.47
CA ASN A 141 -14.39 14.51 -13.21
C ASN A 141 -13.33 13.74 -12.42
N PHE A 142 -12.68 14.32 -11.41
CA PHE A 142 -11.53 13.73 -10.73
C PHE A 142 -11.89 12.48 -9.91
N ARG A 143 -13.12 12.42 -9.37
CA ARG A 143 -13.64 11.19 -8.74
C ARG A 143 -13.62 10.02 -9.72
N VAL A 144 -14.12 10.22 -10.93
CA VAL A 144 -14.28 9.14 -11.91
C VAL A 144 -12.97 8.88 -12.66
N THR A 145 -12.34 9.92 -13.19
CA THR A 145 -11.20 9.80 -14.11
C THR A 145 -9.86 9.56 -13.44
N VAL A 146 -9.71 9.95 -12.17
CA VAL A 146 -8.45 9.80 -11.43
C VAL A 146 -8.62 8.82 -10.28
N PHE A 147 -9.51 9.11 -9.34
CA PHE A 147 -9.62 8.33 -8.11
C PHE A 147 -10.13 6.90 -8.38
N ASN A 148 -11.33 6.78 -8.96
CA ASN A 148 -11.93 5.48 -9.28
C ASN A 148 -11.06 4.72 -10.29
N ALA A 149 -10.71 5.36 -11.42
CA ALA A 149 -9.92 4.71 -12.46
C ALA A 149 -8.58 4.15 -11.96
N CYS A 150 -7.85 4.91 -11.14
CA CYS A 150 -6.56 4.45 -10.61
C CYS A 150 -6.74 3.33 -9.58
N LEU A 151 -7.73 3.43 -8.70
CA LEU A 151 -8.01 2.35 -7.73
C LEU A 151 -8.49 1.08 -8.43
N ASP A 152 -9.34 1.19 -9.45
CA ASP A 152 -9.78 0.05 -10.26
C ASP A 152 -8.61 -0.69 -10.90
N ILE A 153 -7.70 0.06 -11.54
CA ILE A 153 -6.49 -0.52 -12.13
C ILE A 153 -5.64 -1.20 -11.05
N ILE A 154 -5.40 -0.54 -9.92
CA ILE A 154 -4.53 -1.08 -8.87
C ILE A 154 -5.14 -2.34 -8.24
N ILE A 155 -6.43 -2.31 -7.91
CA ILE A 155 -7.17 -3.45 -7.36
C ILE A 155 -7.11 -4.62 -8.34
N GLN A 156 -7.40 -4.38 -9.62
CA GLN A 156 -7.35 -5.43 -10.64
C GLN A 156 -5.95 -6.01 -10.79
N GLN A 157 -4.92 -5.16 -10.89
CA GLN A 157 -3.54 -5.60 -11.07
C GLN A 157 -3.01 -6.37 -9.86
N LEU A 158 -3.35 -5.95 -8.64
CA LEU A 158 -2.99 -6.68 -7.43
C LEU A 158 -3.67 -8.05 -7.39
N SER A 159 -4.99 -8.11 -7.62
CA SER A 159 -5.73 -9.37 -7.63
C SER A 159 -5.19 -10.35 -8.67
N GLN A 160 -4.94 -9.87 -9.90
CA GLN A 160 -4.36 -10.70 -10.97
C GLN A 160 -2.96 -11.20 -10.63
N ARG A 161 -2.08 -10.31 -10.15
CA ARG A 161 -0.69 -10.65 -9.84
C ARG A 161 -0.56 -11.72 -8.75
N PHE A 162 -1.47 -11.72 -7.78
CA PHE A 162 -1.40 -12.64 -6.64
C PHE A 162 -2.36 -13.82 -6.74
N THR A 163 -3.00 -14.03 -7.90
CA THR A 163 -3.87 -15.19 -8.14
C THR A 163 -3.11 -16.51 -7.95
N SER A 164 -1.88 -16.62 -8.49
CA SER A 164 -1.06 -17.83 -8.36
C SER A 164 -0.57 -18.07 -6.93
N LEU A 165 -0.24 -16.98 -6.20
CA LEU A 165 0.12 -17.06 -4.79
C LEU A 165 -1.05 -17.63 -3.98
N ASN A 166 -2.26 -17.12 -4.20
CA ASN A 166 -3.44 -17.60 -3.50
C ASN A 166 -3.77 -19.06 -3.86
N ALA A 167 -3.59 -19.46 -5.12
CA ALA A 167 -3.74 -20.86 -5.53
C ALA A 167 -2.73 -21.78 -4.81
N THR A 168 -1.48 -21.33 -4.68
CA THR A 168 -0.42 -22.08 -3.97
C THR A 168 -0.73 -22.21 -2.48
N VAL A 169 -1.15 -21.10 -1.86
CA VAL A 169 -1.60 -21.02 -0.46
C VAL A 169 -2.73 -22.03 -0.23
N ASN A 170 -3.77 -22.00 -1.05
CA ASN A 170 -4.92 -22.90 -0.93
C ASN A 170 -4.56 -24.37 -1.15
N MET A 171 -3.57 -24.65 -2.00
CA MET A 171 -3.09 -26.01 -2.27
C MET A 171 -2.37 -26.60 -1.05
N PHE A 172 -1.48 -25.81 -0.41
CA PHE A 172 -0.63 -26.28 0.69
C PHE A 172 -1.15 -25.90 2.08
N GLU A 173 -2.34 -25.31 2.17
CA GLU A 173 -2.95 -24.86 3.43
C GLU A 173 -3.00 -25.98 4.48
N ALA A 174 -3.29 -27.22 4.05
CA ALA A 174 -3.43 -28.38 4.94
C ALA A 174 -2.19 -28.67 5.79
N ILE A 175 -0.99 -28.46 5.24
CA ILE A 175 0.28 -28.76 5.92
C ILE A 175 0.85 -27.56 6.67
N HIS A 176 0.18 -26.41 6.62
CA HIS A 176 0.65 -25.24 7.32
C HIS A 176 0.42 -25.36 8.83
N PRO A 177 1.42 -25.03 9.68
CA PRO A 177 1.32 -25.21 11.13
C PRO A 177 0.10 -24.55 11.77
N ASN A 178 -0.25 -23.32 11.38
CA ASN A 178 -1.43 -22.64 11.94
C ASN A 178 -2.74 -23.33 11.54
N THR A 179 -2.83 -23.84 10.31
CA THR A 179 -4.02 -24.55 9.83
C THR A 179 -4.19 -25.85 10.61
N LEU A 180 -3.11 -26.62 10.74
CA LEU A 180 -3.09 -27.87 11.50
C LEU A 180 -3.54 -27.68 12.96
N LEU A 181 -3.20 -26.55 13.58
CA LEU A 181 -3.52 -26.32 14.98
C LEU A 181 -4.92 -25.72 15.18
N GLN A 182 -5.42 -24.88 14.27
CA GLN A 182 -6.58 -24.02 14.54
C GLN A 182 -7.85 -24.39 13.79
N VAL A 183 -7.75 -25.08 12.65
CA VAL A 183 -8.90 -25.36 11.77
C VAL A 183 -9.71 -26.55 12.30
N LYS A 184 -10.97 -26.72 11.90
CA LYS A 184 -11.78 -27.89 12.28
C LYS A 184 -11.33 -29.13 11.52
N ASP A 185 -11.57 -30.31 12.09
CA ASP A 185 -11.15 -31.56 11.46
C ASP A 185 -11.77 -31.79 10.08
N GLU A 186 -13.05 -31.41 9.89
CA GLU A 186 -13.72 -31.49 8.58
C GLU A 186 -13.03 -30.60 7.53
N ASP A 187 -12.74 -29.36 7.89
CA ASP A 187 -12.09 -28.38 7.00
C ASP A 187 -10.64 -28.81 6.68
N LEU A 188 -9.92 -29.33 7.68
CA LEU A 188 -8.56 -29.85 7.51
C LEU A 188 -8.54 -31.09 6.61
N HIS A 189 -9.53 -31.97 6.77
CA HIS A 189 -9.68 -33.15 5.92
C HIS A 189 -9.93 -32.76 4.46
N GLN A 190 -10.82 -31.78 4.21
CA GLN A 190 -11.06 -31.26 2.86
C GLN A 190 -9.82 -30.61 2.25
N ALA A 191 -9.07 -29.83 3.04
CA ALA A 191 -7.81 -29.23 2.57
C ALA A 191 -6.79 -30.31 2.20
N ALA A 192 -6.67 -31.37 3.00
CA ALA A 192 -5.78 -32.50 2.71
C ALA A 192 -6.23 -33.30 1.48
N GLN A 193 -7.53 -33.46 1.26
CA GLN A 193 -8.08 -34.08 0.05
C GLN A 193 -7.69 -33.31 -1.21
N ARG A 194 -7.87 -31.97 -1.21
CA ARG A 194 -7.45 -31.12 -2.34
C ARG A 194 -5.97 -31.29 -2.70
N LEU A 195 -5.11 -31.41 -1.69
CA LEU A 195 -3.67 -31.62 -1.88
C LEU A 195 -3.39 -32.97 -2.58
N ILE A 196 -4.06 -34.04 -2.17
CA ILE A 196 -3.86 -35.39 -2.74
C ILE A 196 -4.43 -35.49 -4.15
N GLU A 197 -5.55 -34.85 -4.44
CA GLU A 197 -6.12 -34.82 -5.78
C GLU A 197 -5.10 -34.25 -6.78
N HIS A 198 -4.32 -33.24 -6.37
CA HIS A 198 -3.28 -32.65 -7.20
C HIS A 198 -1.98 -33.47 -7.23
N TYR A 199 -1.57 -34.04 -6.09
CA TYR A 199 -0.32 -34.79 -5.92
C TYR A 199 -0.55 -36.29 -5.68
N SER A 200 -1.49 -36.88 -6.43
CA SER A 200 -1.94 -38.27 -6.23
C SER A 200 -0.84 -39.33 -6.44
N TRP A 201 0.22 -38.95 -7.16
CA TRP A 201 1.40 -39.79 -7.40
C TRP A 201 2.43 -39.71 -6.27
N ASP A 202 2.43 -38.62 -5.51
CA ASP A 202 3.42 -38.33 -4.47
C ASP A 202 2.88 -38.57 -3.06
N ILE A 203 1.56 -38.45 -2.87
CA ILE A 203 0.91 -38.50 -1.55
C ILE A 203 -0.11 -39.64 -1.49
N ALA A 204 0.01 -40.49 -0.47
CA ALA A 204 -0.89 -41.61 -0.26
C ALA A 204 -2.33 -41.15 0.05
N ALA A 205 -3.32 -41.89 -0.43
CA ALA A 205 -4.75 -41.62 -0.19
C ALA A 205 -5.13 -41.62 1.30
N SER A 206 -4.34 -42.26 2.16
CA SER A 206 -4.53 -42.25 3.62
C SER A 206 -4.10 -40.94 4.30
N PHE A 207 -3.44 -40.04 3.58
CA PHE A 207 -2.88 -38.80 4.13
C PHE A 207 -3.87 -37.93 4.92
N PRO A 208 -5.15 -37.73 4.54
CA PRO A 208 -6.06 -36.86 5.30
C PRO A 208 -6.35 -37.43 6.69
N GLY A 209 -6.49 -38.76 6.79
CA GLY A 209 -6.68 -39.44 8.07
C GLY A 209 -5.41 -39.41 8.94
N GLN A 210 -4.24 -39.58 8.32
CA GLN A 210 -2.96 -39.45 9.02
C GLN A 210 -2.76 -38.03 9.56
N LEU A 211 -3.08 -37.00 8.77
CA LEU A 211 -2.96 -35.61 9.16
C LEU A 211 -3.80 -35.28 10.40
N LEU A 212 -5.03 -35.82 10.49
CA LEU A 212 -5.87 -35.69 11.66
C LEU A 212 -5.27 -36.38 12.90
N SER A 213 -4.66 -37.56 12.73
CA SER A 213 -4.01 -38.26 13.83
C SER A 213 -2.81 -37.51 14.43
N PHE A 214 -2.16 -36.62 13.67
CA PHE A 214 -1.07 -35.77 14.19
C PHE A 214 -1.55 -34.65 15.13
N ARG A 215 -2.85 -34.35 15.20
CA ARG A 215 -3.41 -33.39 16.17
C ARG A 215 -3.68 -34.00 17.54
N THR A 216 -3.64 -35.32 17.66
CA THR A 216 -3.90 -36.09 18.89
C THR A 216 -2.69 -36.06 19.81
#